data_AF-A0A972DNI9-F1
#
_entry.id   AF-A0A972DNI9-F1
#
_cell.length_a   1.000
_cell.length_b   1.000
_cell.length_c   1.000
_cell.angle_alpha   90.00
_cell.angle_beta   90.00
_cell.angle_gamma   90.00
#
_symmetry.space_group_name_H-M   'P 1'
#
loop_
_entity.id
_entity.type
_entity.pdbx_description
1 polymer ?
#
loop_
_entity_poly.entity_id
_entity_poly.type
_entity_poly.pdbx_seq_one_letter_code
_entity_poly.pdbx_strand_id
1 'polypeptide(L)'
;MESCVKRTLKTVPQRLTAATLAVAALLAGLAALPAGAAEPGDLWRRALDRQPIHRFSTLITASQVRDLLATDAGIDAANVQILPLNGAPKSLLELSQESLDAIRRPILEPLGRSLEAPCRVALYLFSDGSWVIENFNDRPVTAKLDGQALELEPRGWICRWK
;
A
#
# COMPACT_ATOMS: atom_id res chain seq x y z
N MET A 1 -15.98 -37.73 -58.37
CA MET A 1 -15.53 -39.14 -58.24
C MET A 1 -15.71 -39.49 -56.78
N GLU A 2 -16.68 -40.38 -56.50
CA GLU A 2 -16.93 -41.11 -55.24
C GLU A 2 -17.33 -40.24 -54.00
N SER A 3 -18.36 -40.50 -53.21
CA SER A 3 -19.38 -41.56 -53.05
C SER A 3 -20.39 -41.00 -52.01
N CYS A 4 -21.72 -41.00 -52.21
CA CYS A 4 -22.67 -42.02 -51.70
C CYS A 4 -22.49 -42.34 -50.19
N VAL A 5 -23.47 -42.43 -49.28
CA VAL A 5 -24.93 -42.64 -49.38
C VAL A 5 -25.59 -42.52 -47.98
N LYS A 6 -26.77 -41.89 -47.94
CA LYS A 6 -28.01 -42.11 -47.15
C LYS A 6 -27.97 -42.66 -45.71
N ARG A 7 -28.75 -42.01 -44.83
CA ARG A 7 -29.85 -42.55 -43.95
C ARG A 7 -30.03 -41.60 -42.75
N THR A 8 -31.19 -41.27 -42.19
CA THR A 8 -32.62 -41.37 -42.51
C THR A 8 -33.28 -40.39 -41.54
N LEU A 9 -34.23 -39.60 -42.02
CA LEU A 9 -35.12 -38.75 -41.24
C LEU A 9 -35.90 -39.55 -40.18
N LYS A 10 -35.93 -39.05 -38.94
CA LYS A 10 -37.07 -39.23 -38.03
C LYS A 10 -37.63 -37.85 -37.69
N THR A 11 -38.82 -37.60 -38.21
CA THR A 11 -39.72 -36.49 -37.88
C THR A 11 -40.48 -36.84 -36.57
N VAL A 12 -40.75 -35.89 -35.67
CA VAL A 12 -42.05 -35.19 -35.38
C VAL A 12 -42.11 -35.05 -33.83
N PRO A 13 -42.86 -34.14 -33.17
CA PRO A 13 -43.22 -32.72 -33.40
C PRO A 13 -42.71 -31.80 -32.26
N GLN A 14 -42.37 -30.54 -32.50
CA GLN A 14 -43.24 -29.37 -32.33
C GLN A 14 -44.06 -29.33 -31.02
N ARG A 15 -43.53 -28.64 -30.00
CA ARG A 15 -44.33 -27.75 -29.13
C ARG A 15 -43.57 -26.46 -28.83
N LEU A 16 -44.31 -25.37 -29.06
CA LEU A 16 -43.96 -23.97 -28.88
C LEU A 16 -43.63 -23.64 -27.42
N THR A 17 -42.65 -22.74 -27.22
CA THR A 17 -42.61 -21.60 -26.27
C THR A 17 -41.18 -21.06 -26.30
N ALA A 18 -40.86 -20.06 -27.12
CA ALA A 18 -41.01 -18.63 -26.81
C ALA A 18 -40.49 -18.26 -25.41
N ALA A 19 -39.24 -17.80 -25.34
CA ALA A 19 -38.79 -16.63 -24.56
C ALA A 19 -37.28 -16.72 -24.27
N THR A 20 -36.47 -16.30 -25.25
CA THR A 20 -35.18 -15.65 -25.00
C THR A 20 -35.45 -14.34 -24.25
N LEU A 21 -34.92 -14.16 -23.04
CA LEU A 21 -34.43 -12.88 -22.52
C LEU A 21 -33.84 -13.02 -21.10
N ALA A 22 -32.55 -12.66 -21.01
CA ALA A 22 -31.90 -11.98 -19.90
C ALA A 22 -31.82 -12.67 -18.51
N VAL A 23 -30.72 -13.38 -18.26
CA VAL A 23 -29.98 -13.24 -16.99
C VAL A 23 -28.47 -13.25 -17.29
N ALA A 24 -28.02 -12.20 -17.98
CA ALA A 24 -26.62 -11.82 -18.06
C ALA A 24 -26.43 -10.58 -17.16
N ALA A 25 -26.59 -10.75 -15.84
CA ALA A 25 -26.40 -9.64 -14.89
C ALA A 25 -26.33 -10.15 -13.44
N LEU A 26 -25.32 -10.94 -13.07
CA LEU A 26 -25.01 -11.09 -11.63
C LEU A 26 -23.59 -11.58 -11.32
N LEU A 27 -22.55 -11.03 -11.95
CA LEU A 27 -21.18 -11.07 -11.43
C LEU A 27 -20.41 -9.75 -11.68
N ALA A 28 -21.13 -8.63 -11.77
CA ALA A 28 -20.53 -7.29 -11.85
C ALA A 28 -20.56 -6.58 -10.47
N GLY A 29 -20.18 -7.31 -9.42
CA GLY A 29 -20.35 -6.90 -8.02
C GLY A 29 -19.07 -6.81 -7.19
N LEU A 30 -17.88 -7.03 -7.76
CA LEU A 30 -16.67 -6.46 -7.16
C LEU A 30 -16.61 -5.01 -7.60
N ALA A 31 -17.09 -4.13 -6.73
CA ALA A 31 -16.75 -2.72 -6.78
C ALA A 31 -15.22 -2.63 -6.84
N ALA A 32 -14.71 -2.41 -8.04
CA ALA A 32 -13.43 -1.77 -8.21
C ALA A 32 -13.58 -0.44 -7.47
N LEU A 33 -13.07 -0.39 -6.24
CA LEU A 33 -12.65 0.86 -5.63
C LEU A 33 -11.86 1.55 -6.72
N PRO A 34 -12.21 2.78 -7.13
CA PRO A 34 -11.31 3.51 -7.98
C PRO A 34 -10.01 3.59 -7.16
N ALA A 35 -9.01 2.83 -7.58
CA ALA A 35 -7.63 3.19 -7.34
C ALA A 35 -7.53 4.56 -8.01
N GLY A 36 -7.88 5.59 -7.25
CA GLY A 36 -7.61 6.96 -7.61
C GLY A 36 -6.11 7.05 -7.60
N ALA A 37 -5.49 6.66 -8.72
CA ALA A 37 -4.31 7.33 -9.21
C ALA A 37 -4.73 8.80 -9.24
N ALA A 38 -4.51 9.49 -8.12
CA ALA A 38 -4.68 10.91 -8.06
C ALA A 38 -3.80 11.45 -9.18
N GLU A 39 -4.42 12.17 -10.12
CA GLU A 39 -3.76 12.95 -11.16
C GLU A 39 -2.43 13.51 -10.61
N PRO A 40 -1.38 13.63 -11.44
CA PRO A 40 -0.07 14.16 -11.06
C PRO A 40 -0.17 15.68 -10.80
N GLY A 41 -1.05 16.07 -9.89
CA GLY A 41 -1.07 17.37 -9.28
C GLY A 41 0.24 17.50 -8.54
N ASP A 42 0.94 18.57 -8.88
CA ASP A 42 2.20 18.98 -8.27
C ASP A 42 2.17 18.72 -6.75
N LEU A 43 2.87 17.68 -6.31
CA LEU A 43 2.96 17.29 -4.92
C LEU A 43 3.43 18.45 -4.06
N TRP A 44 4.27 19.32 -4.62
CA TRP A 44 4.78 20.51 -3.94
C TRP A 44 3.65 21.47 -3.59
N ARG A 45 2.76 21.80 -4.53
CA ARG A 45 1.57 22.62 -4.26
C ARG A 45 0.67 21.99 -3.22
N ARG A 46 0.42 20.68 -3.29
CA ARG A 46 -0.40 19.98 -2.28
C ARG A 46 0.24 19.97 -0.89
N ALA A 47 1.55 19.83 -0.82
CA ALA A 47 2.30 19.93 0.43
C ALA A 47 2.22 21.34 1.04
N LEU A 48 2.25 22.39 0.21
CA LEU A 48 2.05 23.77 0.65
C LEU A 48 0.61 24.00 1.15
N ASP A 49 -0.40 23.55 0.42
CA ASP A 49 -1.81 23.70 0.81
C ASP A 49 -2.12 23.00 2.15
N ARG A 50 -1.43 21.88 2.42
CA ARG A 50 -1.59 21.08 3.64
C ARG A 50 -0.49 21.32 4.68
N GLN A 51 0.36 22.33 4.49
CA GLN A 51 1.43 22.68 5.45
C GLN A 51 0.91 22.86 6.90
N PRO A 52 -0.25 23.49 7.16
CA PRO A 52 -0.72 23.69 8.54
C PRO A 52 -1.05 22.40 9.30
N ILE A 53 -1.36 21.30 8.60
CA ILE A 53 -1.70 20.00 9.22
C ILE A 53 -0.48 19.08 9.35
N HIS A 54 0.66 19.46 8.75
CA HIS A 54 1.89 18.69 8.74
C HIS A 54 2.68 18.93 10.04
N ARG A 55 2.59 18.00 11.00
CA ARG A 55 3.35 18.07 12.26
C ARG A 55 4.66 17.32 12.11
N PHE A 56 5.78 18.06 12.06
CA PHE A 56 7.10 17.46 12.26
C PHE A 56 7.23 17.06 13.73
N SER A 57 6.99 15.78 14.03
CA SER A 57 7.31 15.23 15.36
C SER A 57 8.79 14.85 15.38
N THR A 58 9.65 15.78 15.78
CA THR A 58 10.95 15.39 16.32
C THR A 58 10.70 15.00 17.78
N LEU A 59 10.78 13.69 18.09
CA LEU A 59 10.45 13.19 19.43
C LEU A 59 11.45 13.67 20.51
N ILE A 60 12.66 14.05 20.10
CA ILE A 60 13.72 14.56 20.97
C ILE A 60 14.50 15.68 20.25
N THR A 61 14.75 16.78 20.94
CA THR A 61 15.59 17.87 20.45
C THR A 61 17.08 17.51 20.57
N ALA A 62 17.96 18.19 19.82
CA ALA A 62 19.40 17.98 19.89
C ALA A 62 19.95 18.14 21.33
N SER A 63 19.35 19.03 22.14
CA SER A 63 19.71 19.20 23.56
C SER A 63 19.30 18.03 24.43
N GLN A 64 18.20 17.34 24.11
CA GLN A 64 17.72 16.17 24.86
C GLN A 64 18.51 14.88 24.56
N VAL A 65 19.27 14.83 23.45
CA VAL A 65 20.06 13.64 23.07
C VAL A 65 21.08 13.28 24.15
N ARG A 66 21.80 14.26 24.71
CA ARG A 66 22.78 14.01 25.77
C ARG A 66 22.10 13.39 26.99
N ASP A 67 20.99 13.97 27.42
CA ASP A 67 20.37 13.57 28.68
C ASP A 67 19.65 12.21 28.56
N LEU A 68 19.15 11.87 27.36
CA LEU A 68 18.43 10.63 27.09
C LEU A 68 19.31 9.47 26.60
N LEU A 69 20.44 9.74 25.94
CA LEU A 69 21.23 8.71 25.24
C LEU A 69 22.73 8.71 25.62
N ALA A 70 23.20 9.55 26.55
CA ALA A 70 24.61 9.54 26.99
C ALA A 70 24.92 8.58 28.15
N THR A 71 23.92 7.83 28.64
CA THR A 71 24.10 6.84 29.71
C THR A 71 23.73 5.46 29.20
N ASP A 72 24.37 4.41 29.73
CA ASP A 72 24.05 3.02 29.39
C ASP A 72 22.55 2.74 29.66
N ALA A 73 22.01 3.24 30.78
CA ALA A 73 20.59 3.12 31.10
C ALA A 73 19.66 3.77 30.06
N GLY A 74 20.07 4.88 29.45
CA GLY A 74 19.33 5.54 28.38
C GLY A 74 19.43 4.81 27.04
N ILE A 75 20.57 4.20 26.76
CA ILE A 75 20.80 3.37 25.57
C ILE A 75 20.05 2.03 25.67
N ASP A 76 20.01 1.46 26.87
CA ASP A 76 19.33 0.19 27.19
C ASP A 76 17.82 0.36 27.38
N ALA A 77 17.28 1.58 27.20
CA ALA A 77 15.87 1.86 27.31
C ALA A 77 15.06 1.07 26.25
N ALA A 78 13.89 0.55 26.65
CA ALA A 78 13.08 -0.36 25.82
C ALA A 78 12.62 0.24 24.46
N ASN A 79 12.62 1.56 24.33
CA ASN A 79 12.25 2.29 23.12
C ASN A 79 13.45 2.74 22.27
N VAL A 80 14.66 2.31 22.60
CA VAL A 80 15.88 2.57 21.82
C VAL A 80 16.29 1.29 21.10
N GLN A 81 16.56 1.41 19.79
CA GLN A 81 17.13 0.32 18.99
C GLN A 81 18.42 0.82 18.34
N ILE A 82 19.52 0.09 18.57
CA ILE A 82 20.80 0.32 17.89
C ILE A 82 20.85 -0.53 16.63
N LEU A 83 21.00 0.11 15.48
CA LEU A 83 21.21 -0.58 14.20
C LEU A 83 22.72 -0.72 13.94
N PRO A 84 23.28 -1.94 13.86
CA PRO A 84 24.70 -2.14 13.58
C PRO A 84 25.00 -1.86 12.10
N LEU A 85 25.56 -0.69 11.80
CA LEU A 85 25.85 -0.28 10.42
C LEU A 85 27.27 -0.63 9.94
N ASN A 86 28.19 -0.94 10.86
CA ASN A 86 29.58 -1.31 10.56
C ASN A 86 30.29 -0.37 9.56
N GLY A 87 30.03 0.95 9.65
CA GLY A 87 30.60 1.95 8.75
C GLY A 87 29.96 2.03 7.34
N ALA A 88 28.91 1.25 7.07
CA ALA A 88 28.22 1.20 5.78
C ALA A 88 26.77 1.74 5.91
N PRO A 89 26.56 3.06 6.06
CA PRO A 89 25.23 3.63 6.31
C PRO A 89 24.23 3.37 5.18
N LYS A 90 24.70 3.21 3.93
CA LYS A 90 23.85 2.91 2.77
C LYS A 90 23.21 1.52 2.82
N SER A 91 23.74 0.59 3.63
CA SER A 91 23.16 -0.75 3.81
C SER A 91 21.73 -0.72 4.35
N LEU A 92 21.32 0.36 5.01
CA LEU A 92 19.94 0.57 5.44
C LEU A 92 18.94 0.54 4.27
N LEU A 93 19.38 0.91 3.07
CA LEU A 93 18.55 0.89 1.86
C LEU A 93 18.36 -0.53 1.28
N GLU A 94 18.99 -1.53 1.89
CA GLU A 94 19.00 -2.94 1.47
C GLU A 94 18.35 -3.86 2.52
N LEU A 95 17.81 -3.30 3.60
CA LEU A 95 17.10 -4.07 4.63
C LEU A 95 15.93 -4.86 4.05
N SER A 96 15.75 -6.09 4.56
CA SER A 96 14.59 -6.91 4.24
C SER A 96 13.31 -6.25 4.77
N GLN A 97 12.18 -6.61 4.16
CA GLN A 97 10.87 -6.17 4.64
C GLN A 97 10.65 -6.57 6.11
N GLU A 98 10.99 -7.80 6.49
CA GLU A 98 10.83 -8.28 7.88
C GLU A 98 11.59 -7.40 8.89
N SER A 99 12.85 -7.08 8.60
CA SER A 99 13.65 -6.20 9.46
C SER A 99 13.08 -4.79 9.53
N LEU A 100 12.59 -4.25 8.41
CA LEU A 100 11.95 -2.95 8.38
C LEU A 100 10.63 -2.94 9.16
N ASP A 101 9.84 -4.00 9.05
CA ASP A 101 8.56 -4.12 9.74
C ASP A 101 8.77 -4.25 11.26
N ALA A 102 9.85 -4.91 11.69
CA ALA A 102 10.27 -4.94 13.09
C ALA A 102 10.66 -3.54 13.63
N ILE A 103 11.30 -2.70 12.81
CA ILE A 103 11.63 -1.31 13.15
C ILE A 103 10.37 -0.42 13.17
N ARG A 104 9.47 -0.59 12.20
CA ARG A 104 8.26 0.24 12.04
C ARG A 104 7.23 0.00 13.14
N ARG A 105 7.08 -1.24 13.59
CA ARG A 105 6.05 -1.65 14.56
C ARG A 105 6.03 -0.78 15.83
N PRO A 106 7.12 -0.63 16.60
CA PRO A 106 7.10 0.19 17.83
C PRO A 106 6.84 1.69 17.56
N ILE A 107 7.09 2.18 16.34
CA ILE A 107 6.85 3.58 15.96
C ILE A 107 5.36 3.81 15.62
N LEU A 108 4.74 2.85 14.93
CA LEU A 108 3.38 3.00 14.39
C LEU A 108 2.29 2.49 15.34
N GLU A 109 2.59 1.53 16.21
CA GLU A 109 1.62 0.97 17.17
C GLU A 109 1.00 2.04 18.09
N PRO A 110 1.75 2.98 18.70
CA PRO A 110 1.16 4.05 19.51
C PRO A 110 0.24 5.01 18.72
N LEU A 111 0.38 5.03 17.39
CA LEU A 111 -0.46 5.82 16.48
C LEU A 111 -1.69 5.04 16.00
N GLY A 112 -1.84 3.77 16.40
CA GLY A 112 -2.90 2.88 15.92
C GLY A 112 -2.80 2.58 14.43
N ARG A 113 -1.57 2.53 13.88
CA ARG A 113 -1.30 2.27 12.47
C ARG A 113 -0.40 1.04 12.32
N SER A 114 -0.45 0.38 11.17
CA SER A 114 0.56 -0.63 10.80
C SER A 114 0.97 -0.51 9.33
N LEU A 115 2.22 -0.82 9.03
CA LEU A 115 2.76 -0.82 7.68
C LEU A 115 3.66 -2.03 7.47
N GLU A 116 3.31 -2.85 6.48
CA GLU A 116 4.16 -3.90 5.92
C GLU A 116 4.53 -3.49 4.49
N ALA A 117 5.81 -3.26 4.20
CA ALA A 117 6.22 -2.85 2.86
C ALA A 117 7.70 -3.15 2.62
N PRO A 118 8.14 -3.34 1.35
CA PRO A 118 9.56 -3.40 1.06
C PRO A 118 10.28 -2.10 1.44
N CYS A 119 11.61 -2.13 1.38
CA CYS A 119 12.43 -0.93 1.50
C CYS A 119 12.04 0.11 0.45
N ARG A 120 12.30 1.38 0.75
CA ARG A 120 12.00 2.53 -0.13
C ARG A 120 10.50 2.78 -0.36
N VAL A 121 9.68 2.41 0.63
CA VAL A 121 8.27 2.84 0.73
C VAL A 121 8.13 3.75 1.95
N ALA A 122 7.55 4.93 1.75
CA ALA A 122 7.30 5.91 2.80
C ALA A 122 5.81 5.99 3.14
N LEU A 123 5.51 6.26 4.41
CA LEU A 123 4.17 6.53 4.93
C LEU A 123 4.18 7.89 5.61
N TYR A 124 3.31 8.78 5.16
CA TYR A 124 3.07 10.09 5.74
C TYR A 124 1.70 10.07 6.41
N LEU A 125 1.66 10.39 7.70
CA LEU A 125 0.44 10.46 8.50
C LEU A 125 0.16 11.91 8.89
N PHE A 126 -1.08 12.33 8.73
CA PHE A 126 -1.53 13.68 9.07
C PHE A 126 -2.48 13.63 10.27
N SER A 127 -2.55 14.74 11.00
CA SER A 127 -3.32 14.85 12.26
C SER A 127 -4.83 14.73 12.10
N ASP A 128 -5.36 15.08 10.92
CA ASP A 128 -6.77 14.90 10.53
C ASP A 128 -7.10 13.44 10.17
N GLY A 129 -6.11 12.55 10.18
CA GLY A 129 -6.22 11.16 9.75
C GLY A 129 -6.12 10.98 8.23
N SER A 130 -5.74 12.02 7.48
CA SER A 130 -5.26 11.88 6.11
C SER A 130 -3.94 11.12 6.08
N TRP A 131 -3.63 10.47 4.97
CA TRP A 131 -2.37 9.76 4.78
C TRP A 131 -1.95 9.68 3.32
N VAL A 132 -0.65 9.50 3.11
CA VAL A 132 -0.02 9.24 1.82
C VAL A 132 0.96 8.08 1.97
N ILE A 133 0.94 7.14 1.03
CA ILE A 133 1.96 6.10 0.89
C ILE A 133 2.64 6.26 -0.47
N GLU A 134 3.97 6.23 -0.48
CA GLU A 134 4.78 6.56 -1.65
C GLU A 134 5.84 5.49 -1.90
N ASN A 135 5.97 5.09 -3.16
CA ASN A 135 6.93 4.11 -3.62
C ASN A 135 8.11 4.81 -4.32
N PHE A 136 9.30 4.75 -3.75
CA PHE A 136 10.52 5.26 -4.37
C PHE A 136 11.27 4.20 -5.19
N ASN A 137 10.70 3.01 -5.38
CA ASN A 137 11.30 2.01 -6.26
C ASN A 137 10.96 2.30 -7.73
N ASP A 138 11.85 1.88 -8.64
CA ASP A 138 11.61 1.88 -10.09
C ASP A 138 10.78 0.69 -10.58
N ARG A 139 10.11 -0.01 -9.66
CA ARG A 139 9.25 -1.17 -9.91
C ARG A 139 7.96 -1.06 -9.09
N PRO A 140 6.86 -1.69 -9.50
CA PRO A 140 5.67 -1.77 -8.68
C PRO A 140 5.97 -2.50 -7.37
N VAL A 141 5.29 -2.11 -6.29
CA VAL A 141 5.40 -2.76 -4.99
C VAL A 141 4.02 -2.90 -4.35
N THR A 142 3.82 -4.03 -3.67
CA THR A 142 2.68 -4.20 -2.77
C THR A 142 3.07 -3.73 -1.38
N ALA A 143 2.26 -2.86 -0.79
CA ALA A 143 2.35 -2.49 0.62
C ALA A 143 1.03 -2.83 1.34
N LYS A 144 1.07 -3.16 2.63
CA LYS A 144 -0.12 -3.28 3.45
C LYS A 144 -0.16 -2.17 4.48
N LEU A 145 -1.20 -1.35 4.43
CA LEU A 145 -1.49 -0.32 5.42
C LEU A 145 -2.70 -0.76 6.24
N ASP A 146 -2.53 -0.95 7.55
CA ASP A 146 -3.57 -1.46 8.46
C ASP A 146 -4.19 -2.80 7.99
N GLY A 147 -3.36 -3.67 7.39
CA GLY A 147 -3.79 -4.94 6.82
C GLY A 147 -4.42 -4.86 5.43
N GLN A 148 -4.72 -3.65 4.92
CA GLN A 148 -5.21 -3.47 3.55
C GLN A 148 -4.04 -3.43 2.56
N ALA A 149 -4.05 -4.33 1.57
CA ALA A 149 -3.08 -4.33 0.48
C ALA A 149 -3.33 -3.18 -0.51
N LEU A 150 -2.24 -2.51 -0.90
CA LEU A 150 -2.19 -1.39 -1.82
C LEU A 150 -1.07 -1.67 -2.85
N GLU A 151 -1.43 -1.64 -4.13
CA GLU A 151 -0.48 -1.75 -5.24
C GLU A 151 0.00 -0.36 -5.63
N LEU A 152 1.31 -0.13 -5.52
CA LEU A 152 1.94 1.14 -5.83
C LEU A 152 2.75 1.02 -7.11
N GLU A 153 2.44 1.86 -8.10
CA GLU A 153 3.22 1.98 -9.33
C GLU A 153 4.67 2.42 -9.05
N PRO A 154 5.62 2.15 -9.97
CA PRO A 154 6.96 2.71 -9.90
C PRO A 154 6.93 4.22 -9.70
N ARG A 155 7.69 4.73 -8.72
CA ARG A 155 7.76 6.17 -8.42
C ARG A 155 6.39 6.83 -8.13
N GLY A 156 5.37 6.04 -7.79
CA GLY A 156 4.00 6.49 -7.57
C GLY A 156 3.64 6.62 -6.10
N TRP A 157 2.44 7.16 -5.86
CA TRP A 157 1.85 7.27 -4.52
C TRP A 157 0.35 7.02 -4.53
N ILE A 158 -0.19 6.63 -3.38
CA ILE A 158 -1.63 6.60 -3.10
C ILE A 158 -1.88 7.48 -1.88
N CYS A 159 -2.97 8.25 -1.91
CA CYS A 159 -3.35 9.12 -0.81
C CYS A 159 -4.83 8.99 -0.47
N ARG A 160 -5.15 9.18 0.81
CA ARG A 160 -6.51 9.40 1.28
C ARG A 160 -6.54 10.69 2.09
N TRP A 161 -7.23 11.69 1.57
CA TRP A 161 -7.51 12.93 2.30
C TRP A 161 -8.85 12.78 3.04
N LYS A 162 -8.94 13.38 4.23
CA LYS A 162 -10.18 13.60 4.95
C LYS A 162 -10.60 15.07 4.89
#